data_AF-A0A6M1SLE4-F1
#
_entry.id   AF-A0A6M1SLE4-F1
#
_cell.length_a   1.000
_cell.length_b   1.000
_cell.length_c   1.000
_cell.angle_alpha   90.00
_cell.angle_beta   90.00
_cell.angle_gamma   90.00
#
_symmetry.space_group_name_H-M   'P 1'
#
loop_
_entity.id
_entity.type
_entity.pdbx_description
1 polymer ?
#
loop_
_entity_poly.entity_id
_entity_poly.type
_entity_poly.pdbx_seq_one_letter_code
_entity_poly.pdbx_strand_id
1 'polypeptide(L)'
;IPDRSYATMYAAILDDCRAHGAFDQATMGDVPNVGLMAQKAEEYGSHPTTFVVPSDGTVEVRAGDEVLVSQQVQTGDIWRMSRVKDVPVRDWVRLAVERARLSHTPAVFWLDEARAHDREVIAKVRRYLPEHDTEGLDLRILAPVDAM
;
A
#
# COMPACT_ATOMS: atom_id res chain seq x y z
N ILE A 1 -13.79 -10.88 4.06
CA ILE A 1 -12.33 -10.83 3.78
C ILE A 1 -11.63 -10.84 5.15
N PRO A 2 -10.87 -11.89 5.51
CA PRO A 2 -10.35 -12.03 6.87
C PRO A 2 -9.30 -10.98 7.25
N ASP A 3 -8.34 -10.71 6.37
CA ASP A 3 -7.31 -9.69 6.63
C ASP A 3 -7.86 -8.29 6.40
N ARG A 4 -7.53 -7.38 7.33
CA ARG A 4 -8.05 -6.02 7.35
C ARG A 4 -7.37 -5.06 6.37
N SER A 5 -6.20 -5.41 5.81
CA SER A 5 -5.38 -4.46 5.04
C SER A 5 -6.12 -3.88 3.85
N TYR A 6 -6.99 -4.66 3.20
CA TYR A 6 -7.75 -4.24 2.01
C TYR A 6 -9.26 -4.47 2.13
N ALA A 7 -9.73 -5.13 3.20
CA ALA A 7 -11.14 -5.45 3.38
C ALA A 7 -12.04 -4.22 3.51
N THR A 8 -11.52 -3.17 4.17
CA THR A 8 -12.27 -1.96 4.53
C THR A 8 -12.70 -1.15 3.30
N MET A 9 -11.92 -1.17 2.22
CA MET A 9 -12.28 -0.49 0.97
C MET A 9 -13.57 -1.07 0.37
N TYR A 10 -13.72 -2.41 0.35
CA TYR A 10 -14.94 -3.03 -0.16
C TYR A 10 -16.16 -2.70 0.70
N ALA A 11 -15.97 -2.52 2.02
CA ALA A 11 -17.05 -2.06 2.88
C ALA A 11 -17.49 -0.64 2.50
N ALA A 12 -16.54 0.28 2.26
CA ALA A 12 -16.83 1.64 1.80
C ALA A 12 -17.63 1.66 0.48
N ILE A 13 -17.26 0.84 -0.52
CA ILE A 13 -18.03 0.71 -1.78
C ILE A 13 -19.46 0.24 -1.51
N LEU A 14 -19.62 -0.77 -0.65
CA LEU A 14 -20.95 -1.32 -0.35
C LEU A 14 -21.82 -0.31 0.40
N ASP A 15 -21.23 0.45 1.32
CA ASP A 15 -21.94 1.48 2.08
C ASP A 15 -22.33 2.67 1.18
N ASP A 16 -21.47 3.07 0.25
CA ASP A 16 -21.79 4.08 -0.76
C ASP A 16 -22.96 3.63 -1.65
N CYS A 17 -22.91 2.40 -2.18
CA CYS A 17 -24.00 1.84 -2.99
C CYS A 17 -25.32 1.70 -2.20
N ARG A 18 -25.27 1.45 -0.88
CA ARG A 18 -26.47 1.42 -0.03
C ARG A 18 -27.07 2.81 0.16
N ALA A 19 -26.24 3.84 0.24
CA ALA A 19 -26.67 5.22 0.44
C ALA A 19 -27.16 5.88 -0.86
N HIS A 20 -26.49 5.61 -1.99
CA HIS A 20 -26.67 6.34 -3.24
C HIS A 20 -27.21 5.50 -4.41
N GLY A 21 -27.34 4.18 -4.22
CA GLY A 21 -27.76 3.24 -5.28
C GLY A 21 -26.59 2.76 -6.14
N ALA A 22 -26.89 2.02 -7.20
CA ALA A 22 -25.87 1.50 -8.12
C ALA A 22 -25.25 2.63 -8.95
N PHE A 23 -23.97 2.47 -9.34
CA PHE A 23 -23.29 3.40 -10.24
C PHE A 23 -24.00 3.54 -11.59
N ASP A 24 -24.12 4.77 -12.06
CA ASP A 24 -24.60 5.09 -13.41
C ASP A 24 -23.42 5.14 -14.39
N GLN A 25 -23.33 4.12 -15.24
CA GLN A 25 -22.26 3.99 -16.24
C GLN A 25 -22.24 5.12 -17.27
N ALA A 26 -23.37 5.80 -17.51
CA ALA A 26 -23.43 6.87 -18.49
C ALA A 26 -22.83 8.19 -17.97
N THR A 27 -22.69 8.34 -16.65
CA THR A 27 -22.30 9.60 -16.02
C THR A 27 -21.16 9.48 -15.02
N MET A 28 -20.78 8.28 -14.60
CA MET A 28 -19.68 8.07 -13.66
C MET A 28 -18.33 8.58 -14.21
N GLY A 29 -17.49 9.11 -13.32
CA GLY A 29 -16.10 9.43 -13.63
C GLY A 29 -15.21 8.19 -13.76
N ASP A 30 -13.91 8.41 -13.86
CA ASP A 30 -12.89 7.37 -13.93
C ASP A 30 -11.90 7.44 -12.76
N VAL A 31 -11.39 6.28 -12.35
CA VAL A 31 -10.35 6.16 -11.31
C VAL A 31 -9.23 5.27 -11.86
N PRO A 32 -8.23 5.84 -12.58
CA PRO A 32 -7.09 5.08 -13.07
C PRO A 32 -6.13 4.71 -11.93
N ASN A 33 -5.27 3.70 -12.15
CA ASN A 33 -4.31 3.22 -11.16
C ASN A 33 -2.85 3.33 -11.65
N VAL A 34 -1.97 3.80 -10.78
CA VAL A 34 -0.51 3.71 -10.92
C VAL A 34 0.01 2.78 -9.83
N GLY A 35 0.29 1.53 -10.19
CA GLY A 35 0.61 0.47 -9.22
C GLY A 35 2.11 0.26 -8.96
N LEU A 36 2.48 0.10 -7.69
CA LEU A 36 3.82 -0.30 -7.26
C LEU A 36 3.97 -1.83 -7.36
N MET A 37 4.63 -2.32 -8.41
CA MET A 37 4.73 -3.78 -8.65
C MET A 37 6.12 -4.28 -9.06
N ALA A 38 7.03 -3.38 -9.40
CA ALA A 38 8.34 -3.76 -9.94
C ALA A 38 9.14 -4.60 -8.94
N GLN A 39 9.83 -5.62 -9.46
CA GLN A 39 10.68 -6.55 -8.69
C GLN A 39 9.92 -7.36 -7.62
N LYS A 40 8.66 -7.74 -7.91
CA LYS A 40 7.78 -8.49 -7.00
C LYS A 40 7.61 -7.72 -5.67
N ALA A 41 7.20 -6.46 -5.80
CA ALA A 41 7.00 -5.58 -4.66
C ALA A 41 6.00 -6.19 -3.66
N GLU A 42 6.28 -5.96 -2.38
CA GLU A 42 5.38 -6.21 -1.26
C GLU A 42 4.95 -7.69 -1.16
N GLU A 43 3.65 -7.96 -1.06
CA GLU A 43 3.11 -9.31 -0.89
C GLU A 43 3.43 -10.24 -2.06
N TYR A 44 3.58 -9.73 -3.28
CA TYR A 44 3.90 -10.56 -4.46
C TYR A 44 5.29 -11.24 -4.36
N GLY A 45 6.18 -10.67 -3.53
CA GLY A 45 7.51 -11.23 -3.26
C GLY A 45 7.58 -12.11 -2.02
N SER A 46 6.49 -12.27 -1.28
CA SER A 46 6.48 -12.85 0.07
C SER A 46 6.41 -14.38 0.12
N HIS A 47 6.13 -15.05 -1.00
CA HIS A 47 5.94 -16.51 -1.01
C HIS A 47 7.13 -17.29 -0.42
N PRO A 48 8.41 -16.98 -0.73
CA PRO A 48 9.55 -17.70 -0.16
C PRO A 48 9.76 -17.42 1.34
N THR A 49 9.09 -16.41 1.88
CA THR A 49 9.21 -15.91 3.25
C THR A 49 7.89 -16.04 4.00
N THR A 50 7.04 -16.97 3.57
CA THR A 50 5.76 -17.32 4.22
C THR A 50 5.84 -18.75 4.72
N PHE A 51 5.45 -19.01 5.96
CA PHE A 51 5.38 -20.36 6.52
C PHE A 51 4.31 -20.49 7.60
N VAL A 52 3.83 -21.72 7.79
CA VAL A 52 3.00 -22.08 8.94
C VAL A 52 3.92 -22.37 10.11
N VAL A 53 3.67 -21.72 11.24
CA VAL A 53 4.48 -21.81 12.45
C VAL A 53 4.34 -23.22 13.04
N PRO A 54 5.45 -23.97 13.22
CA PRO A 54 5.39 -25.37 13.63
C PRO A 54 5.22 -25.57 15.14
N SER A 55 5.51 -24.55 15.95
CA SER A 55 5.44 -24.58 17.40
C SER A 55 5.36 -23.17 17.97
N ASP A 56 4.77 -23.03 19.16
CA ASP A 56 4.73 -21.76 19.90
C ASP A 56 6.14 -21.20 20.14
N GLY A 57 6.28 -19.88 20.10
CA GLY A 57 7.55 -19.21 20.35
C GLY A 57 7.64 -17.82 19.72
N THR A 58 8.82 -17.47 19.22
CA THR A 58 9.10 -16.15 18.63
C THR A 58 9.77 -16.31 17.28
N VAL A 59 9.25 -15.60 16.26
CA VAL A 59 9.93 -15.45 14.97
C VAL A 59 10.71 -14.14 14.98
N GLU A 60 12.00 -14.21 14.65
CA GLU A 60 12.88 -13.04 14.57
C GLU A 60 13.49 -12.88 13.19
N VAL A 61 13.61 -11.63 12.74
CA VAL A 61 14.42 -11.24 11.58
C VAL A 61 15.65 -10.53 12.11
N ARG A 62 16.85 -11.02 11.76
CA ARG A 62 18.12 -10.54 12.30
C ARG A 62 19.07 -10.03 11.22
N ALA A 63 19.87 -9.04 11.57
CA ALA A 63 21.05 -8.60 10.82
C ALA A 63 22.31 -8.86 11.66
N GLY A 64 22.92 -10.02 11.47
CA GLY A 64 23.96 -10.50 12.40
C GLY A 64 23.35 -10.75 13.79
N ASP A 65 23.90 -10.10 14.81
CA ASP A 65 23.42 -10.23 16.19
C ASP A 65 22.23 -9.30 16.51
N GLU A 66 21.95 -8.31 15.65
CA GLU A 66 20.86 -7.34 15.84
C GLU A 66 19.51 -7.94 15.44
N VAL A 67 18.51 -7.82 16.32
CA VAL A 67 17.12 -8.19 16.04
C VAL A 67 16.39 -6.99 15.44
N LEU A 68 15.95 -7.12 14.18
CA LEU A 68 15.22 -6.08 13.45
C LEU A 68 13.71 -6.19 13.66
N VAL A 69 13.19 -7.41 13.67
CA VAL A 69 11.77 -7.72 13.89
C VAL A 69 11.69 -8.91 14.84
N SER A 70 10.75 -8.85 15.79
CA SER A 70 10.46 -9.95 16.72
C SER A 70 8.96 -10.05 16.90
N GLN A 71 8.39 -11.24 16.71
CA GLN A 71 6.96 -11.48 16.78
C GLN A 71 6.69 -12.77 17.56
N GLN A 72 5.87 -12.68 18.62
CA GLN A 72 5.33 -13.85 19.30
C GLN A 72 4.33 -14.56 18.40
N VAL A 73 4.43 -15.89 18.34
CA VAL A 73 3.64 -16.76 17.46
C VAL A 73 3.21 -18.04 18.18
N GLN A 74 2.13 -18.62 17.69
CA GLN A 74 1.58 -19.89 18.12
C GLN A 74 1.62 -20.93 17.00
N THR A 75 1.53 -22.21 17.39
CA THR A 75 1.45 -23.33 16.45
C THR A 75 0.26 -23.14 15.51
N GLY A 76 0.51 -23.21 14.21
CA GLY A 76 -0.51 -23.04 13.18
C GLY A 76 -0.70 -21.60 12.69
N ASP A 77 -0.08 -20.60 13.33
CA ASP A 77 -0.06 -19.23 12.80
C ASP A 77 0.59 -19.20 11.41
N ILE A 78 0.16 -18.27 10.56
CA ILE A 78 0.80 -18.00 9.27
C ILE A 78 1.69 -16.77 9.45
N TRP A 79 3.00 -16.97 9.48
CA TRP A 79 3.96 -15.88 9.52
C TRP A 79 4.44 -15.54 8.10
N ARG A 80 4.62 -14.24 7.82
CA ARG A 80 5.04 -13.76 6.51
C ARG A 80 5.89 -12.50 6.61
N MET A 81 6.90 -12.40 5.75
CA MET A 81 7.63 -11.16 5.51
C MET A 81 7.53 -10.72 4.04
N SER A 82 7.23 -9.44 3.83
CA SER A 82 7.18 -8.78 2.53
C SER A 82 8.34 -7.80 2.39
N ARG A 83 8.71 -7.46 1.15
CA ARG A 83 9.81 -6.51 0.86
C ARG A 83 9.46 -5.65 -0.34
N VAL A 84 9.86 -4.39 -0.29
CA VAL A 84 9.86 -3.51 -1.46
C VAL A 84 11.20 -2.78 -1.51
N LYS A 85 11.78 -2.69 -2.71
CA LYS A 85 13.06 -2.00 -2.88
C LYS A 85 12.83 -0.51 -3.13
N ASP A 86 13.84 0.27 -2.79
CA ASP A 86 13.80 1.73 -2.91
C ASP A 86 13.59 2.22 -4.35
N VAL A 87 14.32 1.63 -5.31
CA VAL A 87 14.23 2.01 -6.73
C VAL A 87 12.80 1.88 -7.29
N PRO A 88 12.07 0.75 -7.07
CA PRO A 88 10.64 0.66 -7.37
C PRO A 88 9.77 1.78 -6.77
N VAL A 89 9.99 2.16 -5.51
CA VAL A 89 9.19 3.23 -4.87
C VAL A 89 9.47 4.58 -5.52
N ARG A 90 10.73 4.89 -5.81
CA ARG A 90 11.11 6.15 -6.47
C ARG A 90 10.53 6.26 -7.88
N ASP A 91 10.60 5.19 -8.67
CA ASP A 91 10.00 5.17 -10.02
C ASP A 91 8.46 5.25 -9.97
N TRP A 92 7.84 4.60 -8.99
CA TRP A 92 6.41 4.69 -8.76
C TRP A 92 5.95 6.13 -8.45
N VAL A 93 6.68 6.86 -7.60
CA VAL A 93 6.40 8.29 -7.32
C VAL A 93 6.56 9.14 -8.59
N ARG A 94 7.65 8.94 -9.34
CA ARG A 94 7.89 9.62 -10.62
C ARG A 94 6.71 9.42 -11.57
N LEU A 95 6.27 8.17 -11.75
CA LEU A 95 5.16 7.84 -12.64
C LEU A 95 3.84 8.44 -12.17
N ALA A 96 3.57 8.47 -10.85
CA ALA A 96 2.36 9.09 -10.31
C ALA A 96 2.31 10.61 -10.63
N VAL A 97 3.42 11.33 -10.43
CA VAL A 97 3.53 12.75 -10.78
C VAL A 97 3.37 12.98 -12.28
N GLU A 98 4.02 12.15 -13.11
CA GLU A 98 3.90 12.22 -14.57
C GLU A 98 2.45 12.03 -15.03
N ARG A 99 1.74 11.04 -14.48
CA ARG A 99 0.35 10.78 -14.83
C ARG A 99 -0.58 11.91 -14.39
N ALA A 100 -0.45 12.39 -13.15
CA ALA A 100 -1.25 13.52 -12.65
C ALA A 100 -1.07 14.78 -13.51
N ARG A 101 0.18 15.06 -13.91
CA ARG A 101 0.52 16.18 -14.79
C ARG A 101 -0.10 16.04 -16.18
N LEU A 102 0.05 14.88 -16.82
CA LEU A 102 -0.43 14.64 -18.18
C LEU A 102 -1.95 14.62 -18.29
N SER A 103 -2.65 14.13 -17.26
CA SER A 103 -4.12 14.04 -17.29
C SER A 103 -4.82 15.24 -16.65
N HIS A 104 -4.08 16.13 -15.98
CA HIS A 104 -4.64 17.21 -15.18
C HIS A 104 -5.65 16.71 -14.13
N THR A 105 -5.36 15.55 -13.53
CA THR A 105 -6.23 14.88 -12.55
C THR A 105 -5.53 14.83 -11.19
N PRO A 106 -6.24 15.06 -10.07
CA PRO A 106 -5.70 14.81 -8.74
C PRO A 106 -5.18 13.36 -8.62
N ALA A 107 -4.10 13.17 -7.88
CA ALA A 107 -3.60 11.84 -7.54
C ALA A 107 -3.50 11.66 -6.03
N VAL A 108 -3.96 10.49 -5.57
CA VAL A 108 -3.95 10.11 -4.16
C VAL A 108 -3.06 8.88 -4.01
N PHE A 109 -2.11 8.94 -3.10
CA PHE A 109 -1.34 7.79 -2.64
C PHE A 109 -2.10 7.11 -1.51
N TRP A 110 -2.53 5.87 -1.71
CA TRP A 110 -3.38 5.13 -0.77
C TRP A 110 -2.50 4.41 0.23
N LEU A 111 -2.19 5.06 1.35
CA LEU A 111 -1.22 4.61 2.35
C LEU A 111 -1.75 4.90 3.76
N ASP A 112 -1.83 3.87 4.60
CA ASP A 112 -2.35 3.97 5.96
C ASP A 112 -1.24 4.20 6.98
N GLU A 113 -1.17 5.40 7.59
CA GLU A 113 -0.19 5.71 8.64
C GLU A 113 -0.26 4.76 9.86
N ALA A 114 -1.37 4.04 10.08
CA ALA A 114 -1.44 3.02 11.13
C ALA A 114 -0.63 1.74 10.78
N ARG A 115 -0.37 1.47 9.50
CA ARG A 115 0.42 0.31 9.05
C ARG A 115 1.91 0.66 9.07
N ALA A 116 2.71 -0.19 9.73
CA ALA A 116 4.16 0.02 9.84
C ALA A 116 4.84 0.07 8.47
N HIS A 117 4.45 -0.81 7.54
CA HIS A 117 4.94 -0.80 6.16
C HIS A 117 4.63 0.52 5.44
N ASP A 118 3.36 0.93 5.44
CA ASP A 118 2.90 2.13 4.73
C ASP A 118 3.57 3.39 5.29
N ARG A 119 3.83 3.50 6.61
CA ARG A 119 4.61 4.63 7.16
C ARG A 119 6.00 4.78 6.54
N GLU A 120 6.69 3.67 6.31
CA GLU A 120 8.00 3.68 5.65
C GLU A 120 7.90 4.07 4.17
N VAL A 121 6.83 3.62 3.49
CA VAL A 121 6.54 4.03 2.10
C VAL A 121 6.16 5.51 2.04
N ILE A 122 5.35 6.02 2.97
CA ILE A 122 4.98 7.45 3.09
C ILE A 122 6.23 8.30 3.25
N ALA A 123 7.17 7.88 4.11
CA ALA A 123 8.44 8.60 4.29
C ALA A 123 9.22 8.70 2.96
N LYS A 124 9.23 7.64 2.14
CA LYS A 124 9.84 7.65 0.81
C LYS A 124 9.06 8.51 -0.19
N VAL A 125 7.73 8.45 -0.20
CA VAL A 125 6.89 9.33 -1.04
C VAL A 125 7.18 10.79 -0.72
N ARG A 126 7.14 11.18 0.56
CA ARG A 126 7.46 12.54 1.01
C ARG A 126 8.89 12.97 0.66
N ARG A 127 9.84 12.03 0.66
CA ARG A 127 11.21 12.28 0.23
C ARG A 127 11.36 12.50 -1.28
N TYR A 128 10.63 11.75 -2.10
CA TYR A 128 10.80 11.76 -3.56
C TYR A 128 9.91 12.78 -4.28
N LEU A 129 8.76 13.16 -3.71
CA LEU A 129 7.90 14.18 -4.31
C LEU A 129 8.63 15.52 -4.61
N PRO A 130 9.48 16.06 -3.72
CA PRO A 130 10.25 17.29 -3.99
C PRO A 130 11.30 17.17 -5.10
N GLU A 131 11.61 15.96 -5.58
CA GLU A 131 12.52 15.77 -6.71
C GLU A 131 11.83 16.01 -8.07
N HIS A 132 10.53 16.28 -8.06
CA HIS A 132 9.72 16.53 -9.24
C HIS A 132 9.05 17.91 -9.18
N ASP A 133 8.75 18.47 -10.36
CA ASP A 133 7.86 19.63 -10.44
C ASP A 133 6.44 19.19 -10.09
N THR A 134 5.95 19.68 -8.95
CA THR A 134 4.60 19.43 -8.43
C THR A 134 3.74 20.69 -8.41
N GLU A 135 4.22 21.80 -8.99
CA GLU A 135 3.47 23.07 -9.02
C GLU A 135 2.15 22.89 -9.76
N GLY A 136 1.03 23.29 -9.14
CA GLY A 136 -0.31 23.14 -9.72
C GLY A 136 -0.86 21.71 -9.78
N LEU A 137 -0.19 20.72 -9.16
CA LEU A 137 -0.73 19.38 -8.98
C LEU A 137 -1.45 19.24 -7.64
N ASP A 138 -2.54 18.49 -7.63
CA ASP A 138 -3.21 18.05 -6.42
C ASP A 138 -2.76 16.63 -6.09
N LEU A 139 -1.81 16.53 -5.16
CA LEU A 139 -1.20 15.27 -4.71
C LEU A 139 -1.47 15.09 -3.22
N ARG A 140 -2.08 13.96 -2.84
CA ARG A 140 -2.47 13.69 -1.45
C ARG A 140 -2.00 12.31 -1.01
N ILE A 141 -1.87 12.12 0.30
CA ILE A 141 -1.64 10.82 0.93
C ILE A 141 -2.83 10.60 1.86
N LEU A 142 -3.61 9.55 1.62
CA LEU A 142 -4.81 9.22 2.40
C LEU A 142 -4.79 7.72 2.73
N ALA A 143 -5.37 7.35 3.88
CA ALA A 143 -5.59 5.94 4.17
C ALA A 143 -6.55 5.33 3.13
N PRO A 144 -6.45 4.01 2.83
CA PRO A 144 -7.26 3.40 1.77
C PRO A 144 -8.77 3.63 1.91
N VAL A 145 -9.31 3.70 3.13
CA VAL A 145 -10.74 3.98 3.36
C VAL A 145 -11.11 5.44 3.11
N ASP A 146 -10.20 6.39 3.41
CA ASP A 146 -10.44 7.83 3.21
C ASP A 146 -10.23 8.24 1.73
N ALA A 147 -9.58 7.37 0.94
CA ALA A 147 -9.36 7.56 -0.49
C ALA A 147 -10.50 7.00 -1.36
N MET A 148 -11.43 6.23 -0.77
CA MET A 148 -12.62 5.67 -1.42
C MET A 148 -13.78 6.65 -1.38
#